data_AF-J3AIA0-F1
#
_entry.id   AF-J3AIA0-F1
#
_cell.length_a   1.000
_cell.length_b   1.000
_cell.length_c   1.000
_cell.angle_alpha   90.00
_cell.angle_beta   90.00
_cell.angle_gamma   90.00
#
_symmetry.space_group_name_H-M   'P 1'
#
loop_
_entity.id
_entity.type
_entity.pdbx_description
1 polymer ?
#
loop_
_entity_poly.entity_id
_entity_poly.type
_entity_poly.pdbx_seq_one_letter_code
_entity_poly.pdbx_strand_id
1 'polypeptide(L)'
;MRIPFFYALSAVLFLSGSSCLALAADATAAAPAPAADTAPVTAPAKDPVFTQEQLDQMLAPIALYPDPLLAQVLMATTYPGEVGEAVTWSKANPDAKGDDAVKQVANQPWDPSVQALVAFPQVLATLGQDPVWVQRLGDAFLAQPDDLMNGVQRLRHQAQAAGNLQSNQYQNVTIQNVAAPAPATTTSAPAP
;
A
#
# COMPACT_ATOMS: atom_id res chain seq x y z
N MET A 1 -45.67 21.53 -31.64
CA MET A 1 -44.85 22.45 -32.48
C MET A 1 -43.40 21.97 -32.35
N ARG A 2 -42.98 20.97 -33.15
CA ARG A 2 -42.17 21.06 -34.41
C ARG A 2 -40.80 21.74 -34.17
N ILE A 3 -39.71 21.02 -33.89
CA ILE A 3 -38.79 20.18 -34.73
C ILE A 3 -37.47 20.95 -35.06
N PRO A 4 -36.31 20.26 -35.17
CA PRO A 4 -34.94 20.76 -35.09
C PRO A 4 -34.20 20.82 -36.46
N PHE A 5 -32.95 21.30 -36.49
CA PHE A 5 -32.01 21.23 -37.65
C PHE A 5 -30.58 20.97 -37.11
N PHE A 6 -29.93 19.81 -37.28
CA PHE A 6 -29.45 19.03 -38.45
C PHE A 6 -28.07 19.46 -39.03
N TYR A 7 -27.08 18.57 -38.82
CA TYR A 7 -26.01 18.08 -39.74
C TYR A 7 -24.88 19.04 -40.21
N ALA A 8 -23.64 18.61 -40.46
CA ALA A 8 -23.17 17.48 -41.28
C ALA A 8 -21.70 17.08 -40.94
N LEU A 9 -21.34 15.78 -40.90
CA LEU A 9 -20.70 14.98 -41.98
C LEU A 9 -19.19 15.33 -42.18
N SER A 10 -18.23 14.42 -41.98
CA SER A 10 -17.92 13.40 -43.00
C SER A 10 -16.96 12.32 -42.49
N ALA A 11 -17.30 11.08 -42.85
CA ALA A 11 -16.44 9.91 -42.85
C ALA A 11 -15.76 9.79 -44.23
N VAL A 12 -14.51 9.31 -44.26
CA VAL A 12 -13.93 8.71 -45.48
C VAL A 12 -13.21 7.43 -45.07
N LEU A 13 -13.84 6.32 -45.44
CA LEU A 13 -13.27 4.98 -45.59
C LEU A 13 -12.76 4.88 -47.03
N PHE A 14 -11.52 4.44 -47.24
CA PHE A 14 -11.13 3.83 -48.51
C PHE A 14 -10.30 2.58 -48.27
N LEU A 15 -10.90 1.47 -48.69
CA LEU A 15 -10.37 0.13 -48.77
C LEU A 15 -9.81 -0.03 -50.20
N SER A 16 -8.56 -0.45 -50.37
CA SER A 16 -8.07 -0.92 -51.67
C SER A 16 -6.98 -1.97 -51.47
N GLY A 17 -7.25 -3.18 -51.96
CA GLY A 17 -6.29 -4.29 -52.02
C GLY A 17 -5.62 -4.37 -53.38
N SER A 18 -4.45 -5.00 -53.44
CA SER A 18 -3.92 -5.70 -54.62
C SER A 18 -2.80 -6.66 -54.22
N SER A 19 -2.86 -7.86 -54.77
CA SER A 19 -1.98 -9.00 -54.52
C SER A 19 -0.73 -9.01 -55.42
N CYS A 20 0.24 -9.84 -55.02
CA CYS A 20 1.33 -10.43 -55.81
C CYS A 20 2.53 -9.54 -56.20
N LEU A 21 3.69 -9.80 -55.57
CA LEU A 21 4.83 -10.42 -56.25
C LEU A 21 5.82 -11.01 -55.22
N ALA A 22 6.32 -12.21 -55.53
CA ALA A 22 7.33 -12.91 -54.75
C ALA A 22 8.72 -12.27 -54.90
N LEU A 23 9.52 -12.29 -53.83
CA LEU A 23 10.98 -12.31 -53.94
C LEU A 23 11.55 -13.21 -52.83
N ALA A 24 12.36 -14.18 -53.25
CA ALA A 24 13.10 -15.09 -52.40
C ALA A 24 14.47 -14.51 -52.03
N ALA A 25 15.04 -15.06 -50.94
CA ALA A 25 16.44 -15.03 -50.50
C ALA A 25 16.99 -13.69 -49.96
N ASP A 26 17.30 -13.64 -48.66
CA ASP A 26 18.62 -14.05 -48.17
C ASP A 26 18.59 -14.25 -46.64
N ALA A 27 19.14 -15.37 -46.19
CA ALA A 27 19.29 -15.69 -44.79
C ALA A 27 20.63 -15.10 -44.29
N THR A 28 20.57 -13.91 -43.69
CA THR A 28 21.64 -13.45 -42.80
C THR A 28 21.22 -13.72 -41.36
N ALA A 29 21.88 -14.71 -40.76
CA ALA A 29 21.83 -15.00 -39.34
C ALA A 29 22.35 -13.78 -38.56
N ALA A 30 21.46 -13.09 -37.86
CA ALA A 30 21.83 -12.12 -36.84
C ALA A 30 22.34 -12.88 -35.61
N ALA A 31 23.64 -12.74 -35.33
CA ALA A 31 24.25 -13.21 -34.09
C ALA A 31 23.56 -12.57 -32.87
N PRO A 32 23.34 -13.32 -31.77
CA PRO A 32 22.80 -12.73 -30.55
C PRO A 32 23.85 -11.81 -29.94
N ALA A 33 23.49 -10.54 -29.75
CA ALA A 33 24.31 -9.61 -28.97
C ALA A 33 24.41 -10.13 -27.52
N PRO A 34 25.59 -10.04 -26.87
CA PRO A 34 25.74 -10.46 -25.48
C PRO A 34 24.82 -9.63 -24.59
N ALA A 35 23.95 -10.31 -23.84
CA ALA A 35 23.18 -9.71 -22.76
C ALA A 35 24.17 -9.11 -21.76
N ALA A 36 24.17 -7.78 -21.64
CA ALA A 36 24.91 -7.09 -20.61
C ALA A 36 24.30 -7.49 -19.25
N ASP A 37 25.08 -8.24 -18.48
CA ASP A 37 24.84 -8.53 -17.07
C ASP A 37 24.66 -7.19 -16.34
N THR A 38 23.40 -6.85 -16.05
CA THR A 38 23.10 -5.65 -15.27
C THR A 38 23.29 -6.04 -13.80
N ALA A 39 24.54 -5.97 -13.33
CA ALA A 39 24.84 -6.17 -11.92
C ALA A 39 23.95 -5.24 -11.07
N PRO A 40 23.31 -5.73 -9.99
CA PRO A 40 22.47 -4.89 -9.16
C PRO A 40 23.33 -3.77 -8.57
N VAL A 41 23.01 -2.53 -8.93
CA VAL A 41 23.59 -1.35 -8.31
C VAL A 41 23.02 -1.26 -6.91
N THR A 42 23.82 -1.66 -5.92
CA THR A 42 23.50 -1.45 -4.51
C THR A 42 23.45 0.05 -4.26
N ALA A 43 22.24 0.61 -4.13
CA ALA A 43 22.07 1.99 -3.69
C ALA A 43 22.72 2.16 -2.30
N PRO A 44 23.42 3.28 -2.04
CA PRO A 44 24.01 3.51 -0.73
C PRO A 44 22.91 3.53 0.33
N ALA A 45 23.03 2.66 1.34
CA ALA A 45 22.11 2.63 2.46
C ALA A 45 22.24 3.95 3.24
N LYS A 46 21.14 4.70 3.30
CA LYS A 46 21.02 5.88 4.17
C LYS A 46 20.98 5.39 5.62
N ASP A 47 21.73 6.04 6.50
CA ASP A 47 21.66 5.71 7.93
C ASP A 47 20.21 5.83 8.43
N PRO A 48 19.74 4.86 9.24
CA PRO A 48 18.39 4.86 9.76
C PRO A 48 18.16 6.07 10.67
N VAL A 49 17.01 6.76 10.50
CA VAL A 49 16.63 7.93 11.31
C VAL A 49 16.21 7.52 12.72
N PHE A 50 15.54 6.38 12.83
CA PHE A 50 15.08 5.74 14.05
C PHE A 50 15.79 4.41 14.25
N THR A 51 16.18 4.13 15.50
CA THR A 51 16.73 2.82 15.85
C THR A 51 15.62 1.77 15.88
N GLN A 52 16.02 0.50 15.81
CA GLN A 52 15.07 -0.62 15.87
C GLN A 52 14.22 -0.59 17.15
N GLU A 53 14.84 -0.31 18.30
CA GLU A 53 14.17 -0.25 19.59
C GLU A 53 13.20 0.93 19.67
N GLN A 54 13.53 2.06 19.05
CA GLN A 54 12.64 3.21 18.97
C GLN A 54 11.40 2.91 18.13
N LEU A 55 11.56 2.21 17.01
CA LEU A 55 10.45 1.76 16.18
C LEU A 55 9.59 0.75 16.96
N ASP A 56 10.20 -0.24 17.61
CA ASP A 56 9.46 -1.25 18.38
C ASP A 56 8.66 -0.61 19.53
N GLN A 57 9.23 0.35 20.27
CA GLN A 57 8.52 1.08 21.31
C GLN A 57 7.36 1.93 20.76
N MET A 58 7.57 2.58 19.62
CA MET A 58 6.56 3.42 18.98
C MET A 58 5.40 2.60 18.42
N LEU A 59 5.67 1.38 17.94
CA LEU A 59 4.70 0.47 17.35
C LEU A 59 3.95 -0.38 18.38
N ALA A 60 4.53 -0.61 19.56
CA ALA A 60 3.95 -1.42 20.63
C ALA A 60 2.44 -1.23 20.87
N PRO A 61 1.88 0.00 20.94
CA PRO A 61 0.43 0.19 21.19
C PRO A 61 -0.46 -0.25 20.02
N ILE A 62 0.06 -0.32 18.79
CA ILE A 62 -0.73 -0.56 17.57
C ILE A 62 -0.32 -1.82 16.81
N ALA A 63 0.78 -2.47 17.19
CA ALA A 63 1.32 -3.63 16.48
C ALA A 63 0.35 -4.81 16.43
N LEU A 64 -0.60 -4.90 17.37
CA LEU A 64 -1.59 -5.97 17.41
C LEU A 64 -2.91 -5.63 16.71
N TYR A 65 -3.01 -4.44 16.10
CA TYR A 65 -4.15 -4.12 15.23
C TYR A 65 -4.15 -5.02 13.99
N PRO A 66 -5.32 -5.36 13.43
CA PRO A 66 -5.41 -6.07 12.16
C PRO A 66 -4.69 -5.28 11.04
N ASP A 67 -4.03 -5.95 10.10
CA ASP A 67 -3.25 -5.30 9.03
C ASP A 67 -4.00 -4.21 8.27
N PRO A 68 -5.28 -4.39 7.87
CA PRO A 68 -6.00 -3.34 7.17
C PRO A 68 -6.14 -2.07 8.02
N LEU A 69 -6.41 -2.22 9.32
CA LEU A 69 -6.52 -1.09 10.25
C LEU A 69 -5.14 -0.47 10.53
N LEU A 70 -4.11 -1.29 10.68
CA LEU A 70 -2.75 -0.81 10.91
C LEU A 70 -2.25 0.03 9.73
N ALA A 71 -2.38 -0.49 8.50
CA ALA A 71 -2.05 0.25 7.29
C ALA A 71 -2.84 1.56 7.23
N GLN A 72 -4.12 1.52 7.64
CA GLN A 72 -4.96 2.71 7.67
C GLN A 72 -4.44 3.77 8.64
N VAL A 73 -4.05 3.37 9.84
CA VAL A 73 -3.47 4.25 10.87
C VAL A 73 -2.14 4.83 10.41
N LEU A 74 -1.23 4.00 9.88
CA LEU A 74 0.07 4.46 9.38
C LEU A 74 -0.08 5.49 8.28
N MET A 75 -1.01 5.27 7.34
CA MET A 75 -1.31 6.26 6.31
C MET A 75 -1.89 7.56 6.89
N ALA A 76 -2.85 7.46 7.81
CA ALA A 76 -3.43 8.65 8.43
C ALA A 76 -2.40 9.48 9.20
N THR A 77 -1.38 8.84 9.78
CA THR A 77 -0.33 9.55 10.55
C THR A 77 0.56 10.46 9.72
N THR A 78 0.56 10.32 8.39
CA THR A 78 1.22 11.29 7.49
C THR A 78 0.45 12.60 7.35
N TYR A 79 -0.76 12.67 7.92
CA TYR A 79 -1.64 13.84 7.96
C TYR A 79 -2.01 14.23 9.41
N PRO A 80 -1.03 14.55 10.27
CA PRO A 80 -1.26 14.71 11.71
C PRO A 80 -2.24 15.84 12.06
N GLY A 81 -2.33 16.89 11.23
CA GLY A 81 -3.32 17.96 11.39
C GLY A 81 -4.75 17.45 11.22
N GLU A 82 -5.00 16.69 10.15
CA GLU A 82 -6.31 16.10 9.88
C GLU A 82 -6.68 15.04 10.92
N VAL A 83 -5.71 14.26 11.42
CA VAL A 83 -5.93 13.35 12.54
C VAL A 83 -6.40 14.12 13.79
N GLY A 84 -5.78 15.28 14.09
CA GLY A 84 -6.22 16.14 15.20
C GLY A 84 -7.65 16.66 15.04
N GLU A 85 -8.04 17.03 13.82
CA GLU A 85 -9.42 17.42 13.49
C GLU A 85 -10.40 16.25 13.64
N ALA A 86 -10.05 15.07 13.13
CA ALA A 86 -10.85 13.86 13.26
C ALA A 86 -11.03 13.43 14.72
N VAL A 87 -9.99 13.56 15.56
CA VAL A 87 -10.07 13.34 17.01
C VAL A 87 -11.07 14.29 17.65
N THR A 88 -11.03 15.57 17.29
CA THR A 88 -11.95 16.59 17.81
C THR A 88 -13.38 16.30 17.38
N TRP A 89 -13.58 15.94 16.11
CA TRP A 89 -14.86 15.53 15.57
C TRP A 89 -15.41 14.29 16.30
N SER A 90 -14.59 13.27 16.52
CA SER A 90 -15.01 12.03 17.19
C SER A 90 -15.44 12.27 18.64
N LYS A 91 -14.74 13.15 19.36
CA LYS A 91 -15.14 13.56 20.73
C LYS A 91 -16.49 14.30 20.75
N ALA A 92 -16.77 15.09 19.73
CA ALA A 92 -18.06 15.80 19.59
C ALA A 92 -19.21 14.90 19.13
N ASN A 93 -18.90 13.74 18.55
CA ASN A 93 -19.86 12.79 17.99
C ASN A 93 -19.69 11.39 18.62
N PRO A 94 -19.87 11.23 19.95
CA PRO A 94 -19.55 9.99 20.66
C PRO A 94 -20.36 8.76 20.21
N ASP A 95 -21.54 8.98 19.63
CA ASP A 95 -22.40 7.91 19.13
C ASP A 95 -22.08 7.47 17.69
N ALA A 96 -21.33 8.29 16.95
CA ALA A 96 -20.96 8.03 15.57
C ALA A 96 -19.82 7.00 15.49
N LYS A 97 -20.05 5.93 14.74
CA LYS A 97 -19.11 4.81 14.56
C LYS A 97 -19.43 4.07 13.27
N GLY A 98 -18.49 3.23 12.81
CA GLY A 98 -18.64 2.47 11.57
C GLY A 98 -18.90 3.37 10.36
N ASP A 99 -19.59 2.82 9.36
CA ASP A 99 -19.85 3.50 8.09
C ASP A 99 -20.64 4.81 8.24
N ASP A 100 -21.49 4.92 9.27
CA ASP A 100 -22.28 6.13 9.49
C ASP A 100 -21.43 7.31 9.95
N ALA A 101 -20.32 7.06 10.67
CA ALA A 101 -19.35 8.10 10.98
C ALA A 101 -18.63 8.57 9.71
N VAL A 102 -18.18 7.62 8.87
CA VAL A 102 -17.46 7.92 7.63
C VAL A 102 -18.33 8.76 6.68
N LYS A 103 -19.62 8.44 6.54
CA LYS A 103 -20.56 9.24 5.74
C LYS A 103 -20.70 10.68 6.23
N GLN A 104 -20.67 10.90 7.54
CA GLN A 104 -20.80 12.25 8.12
C GLN A 104 -19.60 13.13 7.81
N VAL A 105 -18.42 12.54 7.65
CA VAL A 105 -17.18 13.27 7.36
C VAL A 105 -16.78 13.23 5.89
N ALA A 106 -17.59 12.65 5.02
CA ALA A 106 -17.27 12.47 3.59
C ALA A 106 -16.98 13.79 2.84
N ASN A 107 -17.51 14.92 3.34
CA ASN A 107 -17.27 16.25 2.76
C ASN A 107 -16.12 17.01 3.46
N GLN A 108 -15.46 16.41 4.45
CA GLN A 108 -14.27 17.00 5.07
C GLN A 108 -13.10 16.92 4.10
N PRO A 109 -12.21 17.93 4.06
CA PRO A 109 -11.05 17.95 3.18
C PRO A 109 -9.91 17.07 3.71
N TRP A 110 -10.24 15.94 4.34
CA TRP A 110 -9.28 14.99 4.90
C TRP A 110 -8.96 13.91 3.88
N ASP A 111 -7.76 13.35 3.97
CA ASP A 111 -7.36 12.16 3.23
C ASP A 111 -8.34 11.00 3.54
N PRO A 112 -8.67 10.14 2.55
CA PRO A 112 -9.53 8.99 2.79
C PRO A 112 -9.07 8.12 3.96
N SER A 113 -7.77 8.10 4.24
CA SER A 113 -7.23 7.38 5.37
C SER A 113 -7.70 7.90 6.73
N VAL A 114 -7.74 9.22 6.88
CA VAL A 114 -8.21 9.90 8.08
C VAL A 114 -9.73 9.80 8.18
N GLN A 115 -10.44 9.93 7.05
CA GLN A 115 -11.90 9.74 7.01
C GLN A 115 -12.28 8.32 7.46
N ALA A 116 -11.57 7.29 7.05
CA ALA A 116 -11.86 5.92 7.48
C ALA A 116 -11.67 5.71 8.99
N LEU A 117 -10.74 6.44 9.63
CA LEU A 117 -10.49 6.30 11.06
C LEU A 117 -11.65 6.74 11.95
N VAL A 118 -12.56 7.60 11.46
CA VAL A 118 -13.73 7.99 12.26
C VAL A 118 -14.71 6.85 12.52
N ALA A 119 -14.62 5.76 11.75
CA ALA A 119 -15.33 4.53 12.02
C ALA A 119 -14.90 3.89 13.37
N PHE A 120 -13.71 4.23 13.87
CA PHE A 120 -13.06 3.63 15.04
C PHE A 120 -12.75 4.68 16.13
N PRO A 121 -13.75 5.15 16.89
CA PRO A 121 -13.56 6.18 17.92
C PRO A 121 -12.47 5.84 18.95
N GLN A 122 -12.31 4.55 19.29
CA GLN A 122 -11.27 4.12 20.23
C GLN A 122 -9.85 4.31 19.66
N VAL A 123 -9.65 4.11 18.35
CA VAL A 123 -8.36 4.34 17.69
C VAL A 123 -8.04 5.83 17.67
N LEU A 124 -9.03 6.67 17.33
CA LEU A 124 -8.88 8.12 17.41
C LEU A 124 -8.62 8.60 18.85
N ALA A 125 -9.25 7.98 19.86
CA ALA A 125 -8.94 8.29 21.25
C ALA A 125 -7.46 8.02 21.58
N THR A 126 -6.90 6.90 21.11
CA THR A 126 -5.46 6.59 21.27
C THR A 126 -4.58 7.59 20.54
N LEU A 127 -4.86 7.91 19.28
CA LEU A 127 -4.11 8.91 18.50
C LEU A 127 -4.19 10.31 19.14
N GLY A 128 -5.35 10.64 19.71
CA GLY A 128 -5.60 11.92 20.38
C GLY A 128 -4.95 12.06 21.76
N GLN A 129 -4.36 11.00 22.32
CA GLN A 129 -3.63 11.07 23.60
C GLN A 129 -2.23 11.66 23.42
N ASP A 130 -1.59 11.40 22.28
CA ASP A 130 -0.22 11.86 22.02
C ASP A 130 -0.05 12.29 20.55
N PRO A 131 -0.30 13.57 20.24
CA PRO A 131 -0.09 14.11 18.89
C PRO A 131 1.37 14.07 18.42
N VAL A 132 2.33 14.10 19.35
CA VAL A 132 3.76 14.02 19.02
C VAL A 132 4.10 12.60 18.57
N TRP A 133 3.55 11.58 19.24
CA TRP A 133 3.64 10.20 18.80
C TRP A 133 3.04 9.99 17.40
N VAL A 134 1.87 10.57 17.11
CA VAL A 134 1.25 10.51 15.76
C VAL A 134 2.20 11.07 14.71
N GLN A 135 2.77 12.25 14.96
CA GLN A 135 3.72 12.87 14.03
C GLN A 135 4.96 11.99 13.82
N ARG A 136 5.57 11.48 14.90
CA ARG A 136 6.74 10.60 14.81
C ARG A 136 6.46 9.30 14.07
N LEU A 137 5.26 8.75 14.23
CA LEU A 137 4.83 7.55 13.52
C LEU A 137 4.73 7.81 12.01
N GLY A 138 4.17 8.96 11.62
CA GLY A 138 4.14 9.42 10.23
C GLY A 138 5.55 9.63 9.67
N ASP A 139 6.42 10.32 10.42
CA ASP A 139 7.81 10.56 10.02
C ASP A 139 8.58 9.26 9.81
N ALA A 140 8.38 8.27 10.69
CA ALA A 140 9.02 6.96 10.56
C ALA A 140 8.47 6.15 9.39
N PHE A 141 7.17 6.22 9.12
CA PHE A 141 6.57 5.58 7.96
C PHE A 141 7.12 6.15 6.65
N LEU A 142 7.35 7.47 6.59
CA LEU A 142 7.94 8.14 5.43
C LEU A 142 9.45 7.90 5.29
N ALA A 143 10.18 7.83 6.40
CA ALA A 143 11.65 7.71 6.38
C ALA A 143 12.14 6.25 6.25
N GLN A 144 11.46 5.31 6.90
CA GLN A 144 11.88 3.91 7.06
C GLN A 144 10.68 2.95 7.03
N PRO A 145 9.92 2.89 5.93
CA PRO A 145 8.73 2.04 5.84
C PRO A 145 9.06 0.55 6.08
N ASP A 146 10.18 0.06 5.54
CA ASP A 146 10.58 -1.35 5.68
C ASP A 146 10.93 -1.72 7.13
N ASP A 147 11.75 -0.92 7.82
CA ASP A 147 12.12 -1.18 9.22
C ASP A 147 10.91 -1.09 10.16
N LEU A 148 10.00 -0.15 9.86
CA LEU A 148 8.76 0.02 10.60
C LEU A 148 7.87 -1.21 10.45
N MET A 149 7.65 -1.71 9.22
CA MET A 149 6.87 -2.92 8.99
C MET A 149 7.54 -4.17 9.58
N ASN A 150 8.87 -4.25 9.54
CA ASN A 150 9.62 -5.31 10.20
C ASN A 150 9.41 -5.29 11.73
N GLY A 151 9.35 -4.10 12.35
CA GLY A 151 9.03 -3.94 13.78
C GLY A 151 7.66 -4.46 14.15
N VAL A 152 6.65 -4.18 13.33
CA VAL A 152 5.29 -4.74 13.51
C VAL A 152 5.34 -6.26 13.56
N GLN A 153 6.01 -6.90 12.59
CA GLN A 153 6.08 -8.35 12.52
C GLN A 153 6.85 -8.95 13.70
N ARG A 154 7.97 -8.33 14.11
CA ARG A 154 8.71 -8.75 15.32
C ARG A 154 7.81 -8.73 16.56
N LEU A 155 7.10 -7.64 16.79
CA LEU A 155 6.22 -7.48 17.96
C LEU A 155 5.09 -8.51 17.95
N ARG A 156 4.52 -8.82 16.78
CA ARG A 156 3.49 -9.86 16.66
C ARG A 156 4.04 -11.25 16.93
N HIS A 157 5.23 -11.58 16.43
CA HIS A 157 5.89 -12.84 16.76
C HIS A 157 6.19 -12.96 18.25
N GLN A 158 6.63 -11.88 18.90
CA GLN A 158 6.83 -11.83 20.36
C GLN A 158 5.51 -12.04 21.11
N ALA A 159 4.43 -11.38 20.68
CA ALA A 159 3.10 -11.53 21.29
C ALA A 159 2.54 -12.95 21.10
N GLN A 160 2.76 -13.58 19.95
CA GLN A 160 2.44 -14.99 19.69
C GLN A 160 3.22 -15.92 20.62
N ALA A 161 4.55 -15.72 20.74
CA ALA A 161 5.40 -16.52 21.61
C ALA A 161 5.04 -16.38 23.10
N ALA A 162 4.57 -15.19 23.51
CA ALA A 162 4.06 -14.93 24.86
C ALA A 162 2.63 -15.45 25.10
N GLY A 163 1.97 -16.02 24.09
CA GLY A 163 0.60 -16.54 24.18
C GLY A 163 -0.50 -15.47 24.11
N ASN A 164 -0.15 -14.21 23.85
CA ASN A 164 -1.11 -13.08 23.79
C ASN A 164 -1.77 -12.90 22.42
N LEU A 165 -1.32 -13.62 21.39
CA LEU A 165 -1.82 -13.50 20.02
C LEU A 165 -2.20 -14.90 19.49
N GLN A 166 -3.30 -15.43 20.02
CA GLN A 166 -3.85 -16.73 19.69
C GLN A 166 -5.24 -16.58 19.07
N SER A 167 -5.55 -17.43 18.09
CA SER A 167 -6.90 -17.51 17.53
C SER A 167 -7.92 -17.75 18.63
N ASN A 168 -8.91 -16.88 18.73
CA ASN A 168 -10.03 -16.99 19.65
C ASN A 168 -11.33 -16.58 18.95
N GLN A 169 -12.43 -16.53 19.70
CA GLN A 169 -13.75 -16.18 19.18
C GLN A 169 -13.87 -14.74 18.61
N TYR A 170 -12.89 -13.86 18.89
CA TYR A 170 -12.84 -12.47 18.46
C TYR A 170 -11.74 -12.18 17.44
N GLN A 171 -10.74 -13.06 17.28
CA GLN A 171 -9.61 -12.87 16.38
C GLN A 171 -9.18 -14.21 15.78
N ASN A 172 -9.21 -14.34 14.46
CA ASN A 172 -8.60 -15.47 13.76
C ASN A 172 -7.18 -15.08 13.33
N VAL A 173 -6.18 -15.80 13.84
CA VAL A 173 -4.77 -15.59 13.51
C VAL A 173 -4.37 -16.69 12.53
N THR A 174 -4.20 -16.32 11.26
CA THR A 174 -3.63 -17.19 10.23
C THR A 174 -2.20 -16.76 9.96
N ILE A 175 -1.23 -17.62 10.26
CA ILE A 175 0.17 -17.38 9.90
C ILE A 175 0.36 -17.86 8.47
N GLN A 176 0.49 -16.92 7.53
CA GLN A 176 0.87 -17.24 6.17
C GLN A 176 2.37 -17.03 6.02
N ASN A 177 3.13 -18.14 6.04
CA ASN A 177 4.52 -18.12 5.65
C ASN A 177 4.60 -17.82 4.15
N VAL A 178 4.80 -16.55 3.79
CA VAL A 178 5.17 -16.20 2.43
C VAL A 178 6.63 -16.64 2.25
N ALA A 179 6.83 -17.76 1.55
CA ALA A 179 8.16 -18.15 1.12
C ALA A 179 8.73 -17.04 0.23
N ALA A 180 9.99 -16.65 0.46
CA ALA A 180 10.71 -15.76 -0.46
C ALA A 180 10.57 -16.31 -1.90
N PRO A 181 10.43 -15.45 -2.92
CA PRO A 181 10.34 -15.92 -4.31
C PRO A 181 11.52 -16.84 -4.58
N ALA A 182 11.24 -18.10 -4.94
CA ALA A 182 12.29 -19.05 -5.26
C ALA A 182 13.15 -18.46 -6.39
N PRO A 183 14.50 -18.51 -6.30
CA PRO A 183 15.33 -18.13 -7.43
C PRO A 183 14.92 -18.99 -8.62
N ALA A 184 14.61 -18.33 -9.74
CA ALA A 184 14.19 -19.01 -10.96
C ALA A 184 15.24 -20.07 -11.32
N THR A 185 14.86 -21.35 -11.22
CA THR A 185 15.69 -22.45 -11.70
C THR A 185 15.78 -22.33 -13.21
N THR A 186 16.90 -21.81 -13.71
CA THR A 186 17.26 -21.93 -15.12
C THR A 186 17.50 -23.42 -15.39
N THR A 187 16.50 -24.07 -15.97
CA THR A 187 16.65 -25.41 -16.56
C THR A 187 17.69 -25.30 -17.67
N SER A 188 18.91 -25.75 -17.40
CA SER A 188 19.92 -26.00 -18.42
C SER A 188 19.46 -27.20 -19.24
N ALA A 189 18.93 -26.93 -20.43
CA ALA A 189 18.62 -27.98 -21.42
C ALA A 189 19.94 -28.53 -22.01
N PRO A 190 20.06 -29.85 -22.22
CA PRO A 190 21.27 -30.43 -22.80
C PRO A 190 21.35 -30.09 -24.29
N ALA A 191 22.54 -29.69 -24.74
CA ALA A 191 22.82 -29.32 -26.12
C ALA A 191 22.78 -30.54 -27.08
N PRO A 192 22.41 -30.35 -28.37
CA PRO A 192 22.48 -31.39 -29.40
C PRO A 192 23.91 -31.70 -29.86
#